data_AF-Q9V2S7-F1
#
_entry.id   AF-Q9V2S7-F1
#
_cell.length_a   1.000
_cell.length_b   1.000
_cell.length_c   1.000
_cell.angle_alpha   90.00
_cell.angle_beta   90.00
_cell.angle_gamma   90.00
#
_symmetry.space_group_name_H-M   'P 1'
#
loop_
_entity.id
_entity.type
_entity.pdbx_description
1 polymer ?
#
loop_
_entity_poly.entity_id
_entity_poly.type
_entity_poly.pdbx_seq_one_letter_code
_entity_poly.pdbx_strand_id
1 'polypeptide(L)'
;TESGARALGPAAVAGEHYDDLVERLCDILRQKYDTVVRENGRVTATMRAFDPGAARELGIPEGPAFGKLSSGQAVEFDGKTVTPEDVSQERVIEFTL
;
A
#
# COMPACT_ATOMS: atom_id res chain seq x y z
N THR A 1 9.52 0.50 13.68
CA THR A 1 9.46 -0.90 13.21
C THR A 1 8.05 -1.41 13.47
N GLU A 2 7.23 -1.59 12.43
CA GLU A 2 5.96 -2.31 12.61
C GLU A 2 6.29 -3.79 12.79
N SER A 3 6.10 -4.30 14.01
CA SER A 3 6.14 -5.73 14.30
C SER A 3 4.72 -6.28 14.12
N GLY A 4 4.42 -6.77 12.91
CA GLY A 4 3.16 -7.44 12.62
C GLY A 4 3.30 -8.96 12.75
N ALA A 5 2.34 -9.60 13.41
CA ALA A 5 2.20 -11.05 13.37
C ALA A 5 1.45 -11.44 12.08
N ARG A 6 2.04 -12.32 11.26
CA ARG A 6 1.39 -12.86 10.05
C ARG A 6 0.76 -14.21 10.38
N ALA A 7 -0.55 -14.32 10.20
CA ALA A 7 -1.22 -15.62 10.24
C ALA A 7 -0.72 -16.49 9.07
N LEU A 8 -0.43 -17.76 9.35
CA LEU A 8 0.03 -18.73 8.35
C LEU A 8 -0.97 -19.87 8.26
N GLY A 9 -1.35 -20.22 7.03
CA GLY A 9 -2.26 -21.32 6.74
C GLY A 9 -3.75 -20.99 6.84
N PRO A 10 -4.62 -21.98 6.59
CA PRO A 10 -6.08 -21.82 6.65
C PRO A 10 -6.58 -21.64 8.09
N ALA A 11 -7.72 -20.97 8.23
CA ALA A 11 -8.48 -20.87 9.48
C ALA A 11 -9.92 -21.36 9.26
N ALA A 12 -10.49 -22.03 10.27
CA ALA A 12 -11.89 -22.43 10.25
C ALA A 12 -12.76 -21.32 10.87
N VAL A 13 -13.85 -20.98 10.20
CA VAL A 13 -14.86 -20.02 10.66
C VAL A 13 -16.23 -20.63 10.43
N ALA A 14 -17.19 -20.36 11.33
CA ALA A 14 -18.58 -20.75 11.10
C ALA A 14 -19.09 -20.06 9.82
N GLY A 15 -19.74 -20.82 8.93
CA GLY A 15 -20.13 -20.32 7.61
C GLY A 15 -21.00 -19.06 7.67
N GLU A 16 -21.89 -18.96 8.67
CA GLU A 16 -22.75 -17.80 8.89
C GLU A 16 -22.00 -16.52 9.29
N HIS A 17 -20.74 -16.62 9.74
CA HIS A 17 -19.91 -15.49 10.15
C HIS A 17 -18.77 -15.17 9.18
N TYR A 18 -18.66 -15.91 8.08
CA TYR A 18 -17.58 -15.71 7.11
C TYR A 18 -17.61 -14.32 6.49
N ASP A 19 -18.78 -13.88 6.04
CA ASP A 19 -18.93 -12.56 5.39
C ASP A 19 -18.61 -11.41 6.35
N ASP A 20 -19.07 -11.50 7.60
CA ASP A 20 -18.78 -10.51 8.65
C ASP A 20 -17.28 -10.45 8.97
N LEU A 21 -16.61 -11.61 9.03
CA LEU A 21 -15.17 -11.66 9.26
C LEU A 21 -14.40 -10.99 8.11
N VAL A 22 -14.76 -11.30 6.87
CA VAL A 22 -14.13 -10.72 5.68
C VAL A 22 -14.37 -9.21 5.62
N GLU A 23 -15.57 -8.73 5.95
CA GLU A 23 -15.86 -7.30 5.95
C GLU A 23 -15.02 -6.56 7.00
N ARG A 24 -14.90 -7.11 8.21
CA ARG A 24 -14.03 -6.53 9.26
C ARG A 24 -12.56 -6.53 8.86
N LEU A 25 -12.10 -7.53 8.11
CA LEU A 25 -10.76 -7.52 7.53
C LEU A 25 -10.63 -6.40 6.48
N CYS A 26 -11.64 -6.22 5.62
CA CYS A 26 -11.65 -5.12 4.65
C CYS A 26 -11.59 -3.76 5.33
N ASP A 27 -12.30 -3.56 6.45
CA ASP A 27 -12.22 -2.34 7.25
C ASP A 27 -10.81 -2.04 7.78
N ILE A 28 -10.07 -3.07 8.18
CA ILE A 28 -8.67 -2.92 8.59
C ILE A 28 -7.80 -2.52 7.40
N LEU A 29 -7.99 -3.16 6.23
CA LEU A 29 -7.24 -2.82 5.02
C LEU A 29 -7.51 -1.36 4.58
N ARG A 30 -8.77 -0.91 4.66
CA ARG A 30 -9.15 0.47 4.30
C ARG A 30 -8.45 1.55 5.14
N GLN A 31 -7.85 1.20 6.28
CA GLN A 31 -7.05 2.15 7.07
C GLN A 31 -5.69 2.47 6.42
N LYS A 32 -5.21 1.62 5.52
CA LYS A 32 -3.87 1.73 4.91
C LYS A 32 -3.90 1.85 3.39
N TYR A 33 -4.88 1.25 2.74
CA TYR A 33 -4.99 1.23 1.29
C TYR A 33 -6.00 2.27 0.80
N ASP A 34 -5.69 2.89 -0.34
CA ASP A 34 -6.53 3.91 -0.96
C ASP A 34 -7.88 3.34 -1.43
N THR A 35 -7.90 2.07 -1.82
CA THR A 35 -9.11 1.38 -2.27
C THR A 35 -9.07 -0.08 -1.85
N VAL A 36 -10.21 -0.61 -1.42
CA VAL A 36 -10.41 -2.03 -1.09
C VAL A 36 -11.72 -2.51 -1.70
N VAL A 37 -11.64 -3.45 -2.63
CA VAL A 37 -12.79 -4.02 -3.34
C VAL A 37 -12.90 -5.51 -3.01
N ARG A 38 -14.10 -5.96 -2.65
CA ARG A 38 -14.43 -7.38 -2.45
C ARG A 38 -15.35 -7.83 -3.58
N GLU A 39 -14.91 -8.78 -4.38
CA GLU A 39 -15.69 -9.35 -5.48
C GLU A 39 -15.19 -10.76 -5.84
N ASN A 40 -16.08 -11.62 -6.33
CA ASN A 40 -15.72 -12.94 -6.88
C ASN A 40 -14.81 -13.80 -5.97
N GLY A 41 -15.04 -13.78 -4.65
CA GLY A 41 -14.22 -14.53 -3.68
C GLY A 41 -12.81 -13.96 -3.50
N ARG A 42 -12.60 -12.68 -3.79
CA ARG A 42 -11.30 -12.01 -3.69
C ARG A 42 -11.45 -10.64 -3.06
N VAL A 43 -10.40 -10.20 -2.39
CA VAL A 43 -10.22 -8.82 -1.94
C VAL A 43 -9.02 -8.23 -2.66
N THR A 44 -9.23 -7.13 -3.37
CA THR A 44 -8.20 -6.36 -4.05
C THR A 44 -8.00 -5.04 -3.29
N ALA A 45 -6.78 -4.81 -2.82
CA ALA A 45 -6.40 -3.58 -2.13
C ALA A 45 -5.36 -2.82 -2.95
N THR A 46 -5.61 -1.55 -3.21
CA THR A 46 -4.76 -0.69 -4.04
C THR A 46 -4.22 0.47 -3.21
N MET A 47 -2.95 0.80 -3.40
CA MET A 47 -2.31 1.98 -2.82
C MET A 47 -1.26 2.54 -3.76
N ARG A 48 -0.93 3.83 -3.62
CA ARG A 48 0.32 4.36 -4.16
C ARG A 48 1.51 4.00 -3.27
N ALA A 49 2.60 3.57 -3.90
CA ALA A 49 3.85 3.28 -3.22
C ALA A 49 4.99 4.00 -3.94
N PHE A 50 5.99 4.45 -3.17
CA PHE A 50 7.21 5.04 -3.73
C PHE A 50 7.86 4.09 -4.74
N ASP A 51 8.15 4.62 -5.92
CA ASP A 51 8.91 3.95 -6.98
C ASP A 51 10.33 4.55 -7.06
N PRO A 52 11.35 3.81 -6.60
CA PRO A 52 12.74 4.21 -6.77
C PRO A 52 13.15 4.40 -8.24
N GLY A 53 12.48 3.73 -9.19
CA GLY A 53 12.69 3.89 -10.63
C GLY A 53 12.32 5.30 -11.08
N ALA A 54 11.05 5.69 -10.90
CA ALA A 54 10.55 7.03 -11.19
C ALA A 54 11.41 8.15 -10.56
N ALA A 55 11.84 7.98 -9.31
CA ALA A 55 12.71 8.96 -8.66
C ALA A 55 14.08 9.08 -9.33
N ARG A 56 14.68 7.97 -9.79
CA ARG A 56 15.96 8.00 -10.54
C ARG A 56 15.80 8.62 -11.92
N GLU A 57 14.67 8.40 -12.59
CA GLU A 57 14.36 9.01 -13.89
C GLU A 57 14.25 10.54 -13.79
N LEU A 58 13.77 11.06 -12.65
CA LEU A 58 13.78 12.48 -12.32
C LEU A 58 15.16 12.98 -11.84
N GLY A 59 16.18 12.14 -11.84
CA GLY A 59 17.55 12.49 -11.45
C GLY A 59 17.77 12.60 -9.95
N ILE A 60 16.81 12.18 -9.12
CA ILE A 60 16.92 12.26 -7.67
C ILE A 60 17.87 11.16 -7.19
N PRO A 61 18.93 11.49 -6.42
CA PRO A 61 19.86 10.49 -5.91
C PRO A 61 19.30 9.79 -4.67
N GLU A 62 19.70 8.53 -4.49
CA GLU A 62 19.47 7.82 -3.23
C GLU A 62 20.10 8.59 -2.05
N GLY A 63 19.35 8.69 -0.95
CA GLY A 63 19.76 9.47 0.21
C GLY A 63 18.59 10.11 0.94
N PRO A 64 18.82 11.19 1.71
CA PRO A 64 17.78 11.82 2.51
C PRO A 64 16.55 12.30 1.71
N ALA A 65 16.73 12.73 0.46
CA ALA A 65 15.62 13.13 -0.42
C ALA A 65 14.70 11.95 -0.76
N PHE A 66 15.28 10.79 -1.12
CA PHE A 66 14.54 9.53 -1.29
C PHE A 66 13.78 9.16 -0.02
N GLY A 67 14.43 9.23 1.14
CA GLY A 67 13.80 8.93 2.43
C GLY A 67 12.56 9.77 2.68
N LYS A 68 12.64 11.09 2.43
CA LYS A 68 11.50 12.02 2.52
C LYS A 68 10.37 11.64 1.56
N LEU A 69 10.68 11.45 0.27
CA LEU A 69 9.66 11.05 -0.72
C LEU A 69 9.00 9.72 -0.37
N SER A 70 9.79 8.73 0.06
CA SER A 70 9.29 7.42 0.50
C SER A 70 8.44 7.48 1.77
N SER A 71 8.52 8.57 2.53
CA SER A 71 7.71 8.81 3.74
C SER A 71 6.55 9.78 3.51
N GLY A 72 6.25 10.12 2.25
CA GLY A 72 5.14 11.00 1.90
C GLY A 72 5.45 12.49 2.07
N GLN A 73 6.73 12.87 2.10
CA GLN A 73 7.15 14.27 2.21
C GLN A 73 7.71 14.78 0.89
N ALA A 74 7.20 15.93 0.44
CA ALA A 74 7.74 16.64 -0.72
C ALA A 74 9.16 17.17 -0.45
N VAL A 75 9.94 17.32 -1.52
CA VAL A 75 11.32 17.82 -1.47
C VAL A 75 11.57 18.84 -2.57
N GLU A 76 12.48 19.79 -2.30
CA GLU A 76 13.03 20.66 -3.35
C GLU A 76 14.25 19.99 -3.98
N PHE A 77 14.21 19.77 -5.29
CA PHE A 77 15.29 19.19 -6.07
C PHE A 77 15.44 19.93 -7.41
N ASP A 78 16.66 20.36 -7.73
CA ASP A 78 16.98 21.13 -8.94
C ASP A 78 16.06 22.36 -9.16
N GLY A 79 15.73 23.07 -8.07
CA GLY A 79 14.88 24.26 -8.11
C GLY A 79 13.39 23.99 -8.36
N LYS A 80 12.95 22.73 -8.26
CA LYS A 80 11.55 22.32 -8.38
C LYS A 80 11.10 21.53 -7.16
N THR A 81 9.85 21.71 -6.77
CA THR A 81 9.19 20.83 -5.81
C THR A 81 8.86 19.49 -6.48
N VAL A 82 9.32 18.40 -5.90
CA VAL A 82 8.92 17.03 -6.25
C VAL A 82 8.06 16.48 -5.12
N THR A 83 6.85 16.03 -5.44
CA THR A 83 5.94 15.41 -4.48
C THR A 83 6.07 13.89 -4.47
N PRO A 84 5.62 13.19 -3.42
CA PRO A 84 5.59 11.74 -3.40
C PRO A 84 4.82 11.13 -4.58
N GLU A 85 3.77 11.80 -5.04
CA GLU A 85 2.94 11.36 -6.15
C GLU A 85 3.73 11.30 -7.46
N ASP A 86 4.64 12.26 -7.71
CA ASP A 86 5.50 12.33 -8.89
C ASP A 86 6.43 11.11 -9.03
N VAL A 87 6.72 10.44 -7.92
CA VAL A 87 7.63 9.30 -7.81
C VAL A 87 6.95 8.10 -7.18
N SER A 88 5.63 7.99 -7.35
CA SER A 88 4.85 6.86 -6.88
C SER A 88 4.29 6.06 -8.04
N GLN A 89 4.11 4.77 -7.81
CA GLN A 89 3.39 3.89 -8.72
C GLN A 89 2.22 3.23 -7.98
N GLU A 90 1.19 2.87 -8.73
CA GLU A 90 0.12 2.05 -8.20
C GLU A 90 0.65 0.66 -7.82
N ARG A 91 0.24 0.20 -6.64
CA ARG A 91 0.51 -1.14 -6.15
C ARG A 91 -0.80 -1.81 -5.79
N VAL A 92 -1.02 -2.97 -6.39
CA VAL A 92 -2.17 -3.83 -6.16
C VAL A 92 -1.76 -5.04 -5.34
N ILE A 93 -2.50 -5.31 -4.26
CA ILE A 93 -2.36 -6.51 -3.43
C ILE A 93 -3.67 -7.30 -3.50
N GLU A 94 -3.55 -8.61 -3.71
CA GLU A 94 -4.69 -9.48 -3.86
C GLU A 94 -4.72 -10.55 -2.75
N PHE A 95 -5.90 -10.73 -2.17
CA PHE A 95 -6.19 -11.77 -1.19
C PHE A 95 -7.28 -12.67 -1.74
N THR A 96 -6.98 -13.94 -1.96
CA THR A 96 -7.98 -14.96 -2.31
C THR A 96 -8.66 -15.43 -1.03
N LEU A 97 -10.00 -15.47 -1.05
CA LEU A 97 -10.83 -15.85 0.10
C LEU A 97 -11.29 -17.31 0.07
#